data_AF-A0A532T5L2-F1
#
_entry.id   AF-A0A532T5L2-F1
#
_cell.length_a   1.000
_cell.length_b   1.000
_cell.length_c   1.000
_cell.angle_alpha   90.00
_cell.angle_beta   90.00
_cell.angle_gamma   90.00
#
_symmetry.space_group_name_H-M   'P 1'
#
loop_
_entity.id
_entity.type
_entity.pdbx_description
1 polymer ?
#
loop_
_entity_poly.entity_id
_entity_poly.type
_entity_poly.pdbx_seq_one_letter_code
_entity_poly.pdbx_strand_id
1 'polypeptide(L)'
;MPPDIELPDKITFEGEEEAKEPEVKDEEKKEEKESKSGLPLTRDAALKLLKKHNKEKSDLNHYLESEAIMKALAKKLEKNEEEWGMLGLLHDVDWGLTKNNTKEHLTKAPEILKEAGFSDDFINTIISHGYGFDCAELKDKKRTKKVEHALACSETITGLIHAYALMRGSMEGMEVKGLKKKFKDKAFVASINRDIIKECEKLGLELNDFFELAIEAIKGIAADVDLVKIEEGKN
;
A
#
# COMPACT_ATOMS: atom_id res chain seq x y z
N MET A 1 27.57 89.90 -27.17
CA MET A 1 28.94 89.82 -27.73
C MET A 1 29.84 89.69 -26.52
N PRO A 2 30.52 88.55 -26.30
CA PRO A 2 31.42 87.94 -27.27
C PRO A 2 31.21 86.38 -27.28
N PRO A 3 32.20 85.51 -27.55
CA PRO A 3 32.13 84.47 -28.58
C PRO A 3 32.24 83.05 -27.99
N ASP A 4 31.90 82.06 -28.82
CA ASP A 4 32.76 80.96 -29.27
C ASP A 4 33.81 80.31 -28.33
N ILE A 5 33.81 78.97 -28.43
CA ILE A 5 34.98 78.07 -28.56
C ILE A 5 35.38 77.18 -27.36
N GLU A 6 35.20 75.88 -27.64
CA GLU A 6 35.99 74.68 -27.30
C GLU A 6 36.18 74.23 -25.85
N LEU A 7 35.87 72.96 -25.59
CA LEU A 7 36.88 71.88 -25.58
C LEU A 7 36.21 70.49 -25.40
N PRO A 8 36.84 69.41 -25.90
CA PRO A 8 36.31 68.05 -25.86
C PRO A 8 36.78 67.22 -24.64
N ASP A 9 36.08 66.10 -24.48
CA ASP A 9 36.43 64.79 -23.91
C ASP A 9 37.45 64.70 -22.77
N LYS A 10 36.97 64.28 -21.59
CA LYS A 10 37.54 63.15 -20.85
C LYS A 10 36.45 62.31 -20.19
N ILE A 11 36.46 61.03 -20.59
CA ILE A 11 35.71 59.91 -20.04
C ILE A 11 36.37 59.46 -18.72
N THR A 12 35.53 59.09 -17.76
CA THR A 12 35.55 57.89 -16.88
C THR A 12 35.14 58.28 -15.46
N PHE A 13 34.03 57.75 -14.94
CA PHE A 13 34.06 56.52 -14.13
C PHE A 13 32.63 56.06 -13.82
N GLU A 14 32.50 54.74 -13.72
CA GLU A 14 31.29 53.93 -13.56
C GLU A 14 30.61 54.14 -12.20
N GLY A 15 29.29 53.95 -12.16
CA GLY A 15 28.54 53.78 -10.93
C GLY A 15 27.04 54.08 -11.07
N GLU A 16 26.28 53.17 -11.68
CA GLU A 16 24.83 53.11 -11.43
C GLU A 16 24.47 51.69 -10.97
N GLU A 17 24.07 51.62 -9.70
CA GLU A 17 23.33 50.53 -9.10
C GLU A 17 21.97 50.40 -9.79
N GLU A 18 21.63 49.20 -10.24
CA GLU A 18 20.24 48.79 -10.34
C GLU A 18 20.10 47.36 -9.80
N ALA A 19 19.24 47.22 -8.80
CA ALA A 19 19.01 46.02 -8.03
C ALA A 19 18.43 44.90 -8.91
N LYS A 20 19.11 43.74 -8.93
CA LYS A 20 18.54 42.48 -9.45
C LYS A 20 17.90 41.70 -8.31
N GLU A 21 16.62 41.38 -8.50
CA GLU A 21 15.92 40.31 -7.81
C GLU A 21 16.69 38.98 -7.97
N PRO A 22 16.83 38.15 -6.92
CA PRO A 22 17.47 36.86 -7.06
C PRO A 22 16.50 35.87 -7.70
N GLU A 23 16.86 35.38 -8.89
CA GLU A 23 16.33 34.17 -9.50
C GLU A 23 16.45 32.99 -8.51
N VAL A 24 15.32 32.49 -8.01
CA VAL A 24 15.28 31.17 -7.39
C VAL A 24 15.17 30.16 -8.53
N LYS A 25 16.29 29.52 -8.85
CA LYS A 25 16.32 28.40 -9.77
C LYS A 25 15.64 27.20 -9.12
N ASP A 26 14.52 26.82 -9.69
CA ASP A 26 13.95 25.49 -9.58
C ASP A 26 14.99 24.45 -9.99
N GLU A 27 15.42 23.63 -9.04
CA GLU A 27 16.04 22.34 -9.34
C GLU A 27 15.23 21.23 -8.65
N GLU A 28 14.02 20.99 -9.17
CA GLU A 28 13.39 19.67 -9.07
C GLU A 28 14.20 18.68 -9.88
N LYS A 29 15.07 17.93 -9.21
CA LYS A 29 15.67 16.74 -9.79
C LYS A 29 14.65 15.59 -9.71
N LYS A 30 13.80 15.49 -10.74
CA LYS A 30 13.03 14.27 -11.04
C LYS A 30 14.01 13.15 -11.37
N GLU A 31 14.29 12.30 -10.39
CA GLU A 31 14.81 10.96 -10.67
C GLU A 31 13.65 10.10 -11.19
N GLU A 32 13.43 10.13 -12.49
CA GLU A 32 12.68 9.09 -13.19
C GLU A 32 13.50 7.79 -13.14
N LYS A 33 13.31 7.02 -12.07
CA LYS A 33 13.58 5.59 -12.13
C LYS A 33 12.38 4.95 -12.81
N GLU A 34 12.47 4.75 -14.13
CA GLU A 34 11.60 3.80 -14.83
C GLU A 34 11.59 2.48 -14.04
N SER A 35 10.40 2.10 -13.57
CA SER A 35 10.23 0.82 -12.92
C SER A 35 10.43 -0.27 -13.98
N LYS A 36 11.19 -1.31 -13.65
CA LYS A 36 11.32 -2.49 -14.51
C LYS A 36 10.02 -3.33 -14.56
N SER A 37 8.98 -2.90 -13.85
CA SER A 37 7.76 -3.66 -13.55
C SER A 37 6.53 -3.22 -14.32
N GLY A 38 6.62 -2.14 -15.12
CA GLY A 38 5.45 -1.54 -15.77
C GLY A 38 4.49 -0.83 -14.81
N LEU A 39 4.84 -0.74 -13.52
CA LEU A 39 4.11 0.02 -12.50
C LEU A 39 4.65 1.45 -12.40
N PRO A 40 3.84 2.44 -12.03
CA PRO A 40 4.30 3.83 -11.93
C PRO A 40 5.26 4.06 -10.75
N LEU A 41 5.21 3.21 -9.73
CA LEU A 41 6.05 3.32 -8.54
C LEU A 41 6.88 2.05 -8.30
N THR A 42 8.09 2.25 -7.76
CA THR A 42 8.84 1.16 -7.10
C THR A 42 8.15 0.78 -5.78
N ARG A 43 8.40 -0.44 -5.29
CA ARG A 43 7.88 -0.89 -3.98
C ARG A 43 8.24 0.07 -2.84
N ASP A 44 9.48 0.56 -2.81
CA ASP A 44 9.93 1.48 -1.76
C ASP A 44 9.21 2.84 -1.83
N ALA A 45 8.94 3.34 -3.04
CA ALA A 45 8.16 4.56 -3.24
C ALA A 45 6.69 4.36 -2.82
N ALA A 46 6.09 3.21 -3.16
CA ALA A 46 4.75 2.84 -2.72
C ALA A 46 4.66 2.73 -1.19
N LEU A 47 5.66 2.13 -0.53
CA LEU A 47 5.71 2.06 0.93
C LEU A 47 5.83 3.45 1.58
N LYS A 48 6.59 4.37 0.97
CA LYS A 48 6.65 5.78 1.42
C LYS A 48 5.31 6.49 1.26
N LEU A 49 4.63 6.29 0.14
CA LEU A 49 3.28 6.83 -0.11
C LEU A 49 2.30 6.34 0.96
N LEU A 50 2.29 5.03 1.22
CA LEU A 50 1.44 4.40 2.24
C LEU A 50 1.69 4.99 3.63
N LYS A 51 2.97 5.13 4.02
CA LYS A 51 3.39 5.72 5.30
C LYS A 51 3.09 7.21 5.43
N LYS A 52 2.77 7.92 4.33
CA LYS A 52 2.38 9.34 4.40
C LYS A 52 1.07 9.50 5.18
N HIS A 53 0.12 8.60 4.93
CA HIS A 53 -1.22 8.62 5.49
C HIS A 53 -1.41 7.62 6.64
N ASN A 54 -0.72 6.49 6.61
CA ASN A 54 -0.82 5.44 7.63
C ASN A 54 0.37 5.48 8.60
N LYS A 55 0.11 5.71 9.88
CA LYS A 55 1.15 5.85 10.91
C LYS A 55 1.19 4.70 11.93
N GLU A 56 0.11 3.94 12.05
CA GLU A 56 0.05 2.86 13.02
C GLU A 56 0.85 1.65 12.54
N LYS A 57 1.60 1.05 13.46
CA LYS A 57 2.37 -0.16 13.17
C LYS A 57 1.48 -1.34 12.82
N SER A 58 0.34 -1.49 13.51
CA SER A 58 -0.63 -2.56 13.24
C SER A 58 -1.18 -2.50 11.81
N ASP A 59 -1.48 -1.30 11.33
CA ASP A 59 -1.97 -1.08 9.96
C ASP A 59 -0.87 -1.43 8.94
N LEU A 60 0.37 -1.02 9.20
CA LEU A 60 1.51 -1.38 8.35
C LEU A 60 1.75 -2.89 8.29
N ASN A 61 1.61 -3.60 9.41
CA ASN A 61 1.74 -5.06 9.43
C ASN A 61 0.70 -5.71 8.51
N HIS A 62 -0.56 -5.28 8.59
CA HIS A 62 -1.64 -5.74 7.71
C HIS A 62 -1.32 -5.55 6.21
N TYR A 63 -0.75 -4.40 5.83
CA TYR A 63 -0.39 -4.14 4.43
C TYR A 63 0.77 -5.02 3.94
N LEU A 64 1.78 -5.25 4.79
CA LEU A 64 2.91 -6.12 4.47
C LEU A 64 2.47 -7.59 4.36
N GLU A 65 1.60 -8.04 5.26
CA GLU A 65 0.99 -9.37 5.20
C GLU A 65 0.16 -9.55 3.93
N SER A 66 -0.67 -8.57 3.60
CA SER A 66 -1.49 -8.58 2.38
C SER A 66 -0.63 -8.63 1.11
N GLU A 67 0.44 -7.84 1.06
CA GLU A 67 1.44 -7.88 -0.02
C GLU A 67 2.06 -9.28 -0.17
N ALA A 68 2.50 -9.88 0.94
CA ALA A 68 3.16 -11.18 0.93
C ALA A 68 2.24 -12.30 0.41
N ILE A 69 0.98 -12.31 0.85
CA ILE A 69 -0.01 -13.30 0.38
C ILE A 69 -0.32 -13.08 -1.10
N MET A 70 -0.51 -11.82 -1.53
CA MET A 70 -0.78 -11.52 -2.94
C MET A 70 0.37 -11.93 -3.86
N LYS A 71 1.63 -11.75 -3.45
CA LYS A 71 2.80 -12.26 -4.18
C LYS A 71 2.80 -13.77 -4.28
N ALA A 72 2.52 -14.47 -3.18
CA ALA A 72 2.45 -15.93 -3.16
C ALA A 72 1.30 -16.46 -4.06
N LEU A 73 0.14 -15.80 -4.06
CA LEU A 73 -0.96 -16.13 -4.96
C LEU A 73 -0.60 -15.87 -6.43
N ALA A 74 0.05 -14.75 -6.72
CA ALA A 74 0.46 -14.43 -8.09
C ALA A 74 1.40 -15.51 -8.64
N LYS A 75 2.39 -15.93 -7.84
CA LYS A 75 3.28 -17.04 -8.19
C LYS A 75 2.51 -18.34 -8.43
N LYS A 76 1.57 -18.69 -7.54
CA LYS A 76 0.74 -19.91 -7.65
C LYS A 76 -0.16 -19.89 -8.90
N LEU A 77 -0.62 -18.72 -9.32
CA LEU A 77 -1.55 -18.51 -10.44
C LEU A 77 -0.86 -18.04 -11.73
N GLU A 78 0.47 -18.06 -11.77
CA GLU A 78 1.31 -17.63 -12.90
C GLU A 78 0.95 -16.20 -13.36
N LYS A 79 0.87 -15.27 -12.40
CA LYS A 79 0.61 -13.84 -12.59
C LYS A 79 1.84 -13.00 -12.25
N ASN A 80 1.76 -11.71 -12.54
CA ASN A 80 2.80 -10.76 -12.20
C ASN A 80 2.83 -10.55 -10.66
N GLU A 81 3.89 -11.05 -10.02
CA GLU A 81 4.08 -10.94 -8.57
C GLU A 81 4.24 -9.49 -8.09
N GLU A 82 4.84 -8.62 -8.90
CA GLU A 82 5.06 -7.21 -8.54
C GLU A 82 3.73 -6.43 -8.55
N GLU A 83 2.91 -6.63 -9.58
CA GLU A 83 1.59 -6.00 -9.69
C GLU A 83 0.64 -6.45 -8.58
N TRP A 84 0.55 -7.77 -8.35
CA TRP A 84 -0.31 -8.31 -7.30
C TRP A 84 0.16 -7.93 -5.90
N GLY A 85 1.48 -7.97 -5.66
CA GLY A 85 2.06 -7.47 -4.42
C GLY A 85 1.75 -5.99 -4.19
N MET A 86 1.81 -5.16 -5.24
CA MET A 86 1.47 -3.74 -5.15
C MET A 86 0.01 -3.51 -4.79
N LEU A 87 -0.92 -4.31 -5.35
CA LEU A 87 -2.34 -4.28 -4.94
C LEU A 87 -2.50 -4.58 -3.45
N GLY A 88 -1.84 -5.63 -2.95
CA GLY A 88 -1.87 -5.97 -1.52
C GLY A 88 -1.27 -4.88 -0.63
N LEU A 89 -0.17 -4.25 -1.06
CA LEU A 89 0.51 -3.20 -0.30
C LEU A 89 -0.30 -1.90 -0.22
N LEU A 90 -0.98 -1.51 -1.30
CA LEU A 90 -1.64 -0.21 -1.44
C LEU A 90 -3.17 -0.26 -1.27
N HIS A 91 -3.78 -1.42 -1.00
CA HIS A 91 -5.24 -1.54 -0.95
C HIS A 91 -5.90 -0.52 -0.02
N ASP A 92 -5.29 -0.28 1.14
CA ASP A 92 -5.77 0.61 2.20
C ASP A 92 -4.97 1.92 2.26
N VAL A 93 -4.54 2.45 1.11
CA VAL A 93 -3.69 3.65 1.05
C VAL A 93 -4.29 4.88 1.73
N ASP A 94 -5.62 4.97 1.81
CA ASP A 94 -6.34 6.05 2.47
C ASP A 94 -6.81 5.75 3.90
N TRP A 95 -6.58 4.53 4.41
CA TRP A 95 -7.12 4.11 5.71
C TRP A 95 -6.78 5.06 6.85
N GLY A 96 -5.55 5.54 6.94
CA GLY A 96 -5.12 6.47 7.98
C GLY A 96 -5.84 7.82 7.96
N LEU A 97 -6.46 8.19 6.83
CA LEU A 97 -7.31 9.37 6.70
C LEU A 97 -8.78 9.07 7.05
N THR A 98 -9.24 7.84 6.83
CA THR A 98 -10.66 7.47 6.84
C THR A 98 -11.06 6.58 8.02
N LYS A 99 -10.10 5.98 8.75
CA LYS A 99 -10.35 4.96 9.80
C LYS A 99 -11.26 5.41 10.95
N ASN A 100 -11.40 6.72 11.16
CA ASN A 100 -12.32 7.27 12.16
C ASN A 100 -13.80 7.16 11.73
N ASN A 101 -14.06 6.99 10.44
CA ASN A 101 -15.37 6.72 9.86
C ASN A 101 -15.23 5.72 8.70
N THR A 102 -15.42 4.43 8.99
CA THR A 102 -15.22 3.36 8.01
C THR A 102 -16.10 3.48 6.76
N LYS A 103 -17.18 4.28 6.79
CA LYS A 103 -17.98 4.58 5.59
C LYS A 103 -17.23 5.40 4.55
N GLU A 104 -16.22 6.16 4.98
CA GLU A 104 -15.36 6.98 4.12
C GLU A 104 -14.18 6.18 3.56
N HIS A 105 -13.98 4.94 3.99
CA HIS A 105 -12.93 4.08 3.44
C HIS A 105 -13.05 3.97 1.92
N LEU A 106 -11.92 4.05 1.21
CA LEU A 106 -11.81 4.06 -0.25
C LEU A 106 -12.32 5.30 -0.98
N THR A 107 -12.75 6.34 -0.26
CA THR A 107 -13.16 7.60 -0.90
C THR A 107 -11.97 8.46 -1.35
N LYS A 108 -10.79 8.30 -0.72
CA LYS A 108 -9.58 9.06 -1.04
C LYS A 108 -8.55 8.24 -1.82
N ALA A 109 -8.62 6.91 -1.73
CA ALA A 109 -7.74 6.02 -2.48
C ALA A 109 -7.64 6.34 -3.99
N PRO A 110 -8.74 6.65 -4.72
CA PRO A 110 -8.65 6.92 -6.16
C PRO A 110 -7.81 8.16 -6.50
N GLU A 111 -7.99 9.24 -5.73
CA GLU A 111 -7.24 10.49 -5.91
C GLU A 111 -5.74 10.27 -5.65
N ILE A 112 -5.42 9.65 -4.51
CA ILE A 112 -4.02 9.37 -4.09
C ILE A 112 -3.30 8.49 -5.12
N LEU A 113 -3.95 7.42 -5.60
CA LEU A 113 -3.35 6.49 -6.55
C LEU A 113 -3.24 7.08 -7.96
N LYS A 114 -4.19 7.92 -8.36
CA LYS A 114 -4.14 8.61 -9.66
C LYS A 114 -3.02 9.64 -9.71
N GLU A 115 -2.81 10.40 -8.64
CA GLU A 115 -1.66 11.31 -8.50
C GLU A 115 -0.32 10.55 -8.54
N ALA A 116 -0.30 9.34 -7.99
CA ALA A 116 0.85 8.44 -8.04
C ALA A 116 1.05 7.75 -9.41
N GLY A 117 0.19 8.02 -10.41
CA GLY A 117 0.32 7.53 -11.77
C GLY A 117 -0.29 6.14 -12.04
N PHE A 118 -1.07 5.58 -11.12
CA PHE A 118 -1.73 4.28 -11.33
C PHE A 118 -2.91 4.40 -12.30
N SER A 119 -3.14 3.32 -13.06
CA SER A 119 -4.24 3.25 -14.01
C SER A 119 -5.59 3.07 -13.32
N ASP A 120 -6.67 3.46 -14.02
CA ASP A 120 -8.04 3.26 -13.51
C ASP A 120 -8.35 1.78 -13.24
N ASP A 121 -7.77 0.83 -13.98
CA ASP A 121 -7.99 -0.60 -13.74
C ASP A 121 -7.33 -1.08 -12.43
N PHE A 122 -6.13 -0.59 -12.12
CA PHE A 122 -5.45 -0.86 -10.85
C PHE A 122 -6.24 -0.27 -9.68
N ILE A 123 -6.67 0.99 -9.82
CA ILE A 123 -7.48 1.70 -8.82
C ILE A 123 -8.80 0.96 -8.58
N ASN A 124 -9.54 0.60 -9.64
CA ASN A 124 -10.79 -0.13 -9.52
C ASN A 124 -10.59 -1.51 -8.87
N THR A 125 -9.46 -2.18 -9.15
CA THR A 125 -9.12 -3.44 -8.49
C THR A 125 -8.89 -3.24 -7.00
N ILE A 126 -8.21 -2.16 -6.58
CA ILE A 126 -8.11 -1.79 -5.16
C ILE A 126 -9.50 -1.55 -4.59
N ILE A 127 -10.32 -0.68 -5.17
CA ILE A 127 -11.66 -0.35 -4.64
C ILE A 127 -12.53 -1.61 -4.45
N SER A 128 -12.32 -2.64 -5.26
CA SER A 128 -13.10 -3.88 -5.22
C SER A 128 -13.07 -4.66 -3.89
N HIS A 129 -12.07 -4.46 -3.02
CA HIS A 129 -12.07 -5.11 -1.70
C HIS A 129 -13.18 -4.54 -0.80
N GLY A 130 -13.58 -3.28 -1.01
CA GLY A 130 -14.73 -2.65 -0.34
C GLY A 130 -16.10 -3.05 -0.92
N TYR A 131 -16.16 -3.80 -2.03
CA TYR A 131 -17.44 -4.24 -2.60
C TYR A 131 -18.22 -5.14 -1.63
N GLY A 132 -19.50 -4.83 -1.46
CA GLY A 132 -20.37 -5.52 -0.49
C GLY A 132 -20.37 -4.92 0.92
N PHE A 133 -19.53 -3.90 1.17
CA PHE A 133 -19.46 -3.20 2.44
C PHE A 133 -20.12 -1.81 2.36
N ASP A 134 -20.58 -1.31 3.51
CA ASP A 134 -21.15 0.04 3.64
C ASP A 134 -20.03 1.10 3.71
N CYS A 135 -19.24 1.21 2.64
CA CYS A 135 -18.18 2.20 2.45
C CYS A 135 -18.17 2.71 1.01
N ALA A 136 -17.86 3.99 0.79
CA ALA A 136 -17.73 4.61 -0.54
C ALA A 136 -18.85 4.26 -1.56
N GLU A 137 -20.08 4.07 -1.09
CA GLU A 137 -21.24 3.67 -1.92
C GLU A 137 -21.05 2.31 -2.65
N LEU A 138 -20.24 1.41 -2.09
CA LEU A 138 -19.86 0.12 -2.69
C LEU A 138 -20.73 -1.06 -2.28
N LYS A 139 -21.74 -0.83 -1.43
CA LYS A 139 -22.55 -1.89 -0.81
C LYS A 139 -23.22 -2.84 -1.80
N ASP A 140 -23.68 -2.32 -2.93
CA ASP A 140 -24.37 -3.11 -3.97
C ASP A 140 -23.43 -3.62 -5.08
N LYS A 141 -22.14 -3.26 -5.02
CA LYS A 141 -21.12 -3.73 -5.98
C LYS A 141 -20.72 -5.17 -5.66
N LYS A 142 -20.29 -5.89 -6.69
CA LYS A 142 -19.85 -7.29 -6.58
C LYS A 142 -18.55 -7.49 -7.34
N ARG A 143 -17.64 -8.25 -6.73
CA ARG A 143 -16.42 -8.71 -7.37
C ARG A 143 -16.76 -9.70 -8.49
N THR A 144 -16.05 -9.60 -9.59
CA THR A 144 -16.25 -10.40 -10.81
C THR A 144 -14.95 -10.92 -11.39
N LYS A 145 -13.83 -10.22 -11.18
CA LYS A 145 -12.51 -10.62 -11.67
C LYS A 145 -11.79 -11.47 -10.63
N LYS A 146 -10.93 -12.39 -11.09
CA LYS A 146 -10.11 -13.22 -10.18
C LYS A 146 -9.21 -12.38 -9.27
N VAL A 147 -8.59 -11.31 -9.79
CA VAL A 147 -7.70 -10.46 -8.98
C VAL A 147 -8.45 -9.72 -7.86
N GLU A 148 -9.71 -9.35 -8.08
CA GLU A 148 -10.56 -8.71 -7.06
C GLU A 148 -10.86 -9.69 -5.92
N HIS A 149 -11.23 -10.94 -6.26
CA HIS A 149 -11.41 -12.01 -5.28
C HIS A 149 -10.11 -12.33 -4.53
N ALA A 150 -8.98 -12.35 -5.23
CA ALA A 150 -7.67 -12.58 -4.63
C ALA A 150 -7.30 -11.50 -3.64
N LEU A 151 -7.50 -10.23 -3.99
CA LEU A 151 -7.21 -9.12 -3.09
C LEU A 151 -8.07 -9.22 -1.83
N ALA A 152 -9.39 -9.34 -1.98
CA ALA A 152 -10.31 -9.40 -0.86
C ALA A 152 -10.04 -10.59 0.07
N CYS A 153 -9.85 -11.80 -0.46
CA CYS A 153 -9.57 -12.95 0.40
C CYS A 153 -8.19 -12.86 1.08
N SER A 154 -7.20 -12.25 0.42
CA SER A 154 -5.84 -12.10 0.92
C SER A 154 -5.74 -11.08 2.04
N GLU A 155 -6.36 -9.90 1.89
CA GLU A 155 -6.38 -8.92 2.98
C GLU A 155 -7.24 -9.42 4.15
N THR A 156 -8.39 -10.05 3.90
CA THR A 156 -9.26 -10.46 5.01
C THR A 156 -8.64 -11.60 5.86
N ILE A 157 -7.83 -12.49 5.26
CA ILE A 157 -7.22 -13.62 6.00
C ILE A 157 -6.07 -13.17 6.92
N THR A 158 -5.41 -12.03 6.66
CA THR A 158 -4.31 -11.51 7.49
C THR A 158 -4.78 -11.33 8.92
N GLY A 159 -5.94 -10.70 9.15
CA GLY A 159 -6.47 -10.45 10.49
C GLY A 159 -6.69 -11.74 11.28
N LEU A 160 -7.04 -12.84 10.61
CA LEU A 160 -7.22 -14.13 11.27
C LEU A 160 -5.86 -14.75 11.65
N ILE A 161 -4.91 -14.74 10.72
CA ILE A 161 -3.58 -15.31 10.91
C ILE A 161 -2.83 -14.51 11.96
N HIS A 162 -2.81 -13.19 11.84
CA HIS A 162 -2.17 -12.26 12.75
C HIS A 162 -2.71 -12.42 14.18
N ALA A 163 -4.03 -12.37 14.37
CA ALA A 163 -4.62 -12.59 15.69
C ALA A 163 -4.31 -13.98 16.26
N TYR A 164 -4.29 -15.02 15.41
CA TYR A 164 -3.92 -16.35 15.85
C TYR A 164 -2.44 -16.45 16.23
N ALA A 165 -1.56 -15.77 15.51
CA ALA A 165 -0.15 -15.68 15.82
C ALA A 165 0.09 -14.97 17.16
N LEU A 166 -0.56 -13.81 17.39
CA LEU A 166 -0.49 -13.08 18.65
C LEU A 166 -0.98 -13.93 19.83
N MET A 167 -2.09 -14.66 19.66
CA MET A 167 -2.61 -15.59 20.69
C MET A 167 -1.62 -16.72 21.02
N ARG A 168 -0.76 -17.11 20.07
CA ARG A 168 0.28 -18.13 20.24
C ARG A 168 1.64 -17.54 20.67
N GLY A 169 1.80 -16.23 20.63
CA GLY A 169 3.07 -15.52 20.79
C GLY A 169 4.03 -15.58 19.59
N SER A 170 3.69 -16.30 18.51
CA SER A 170 4.47 -16.31 17.25
C SER A 170 3.74 -17.07 16.12
N MET A 171 4.25 -16.91 14.89
CA MET A 171 3.89 -17.72 13.72
C MET A 171 4.57 -19.11 13.68
N GLU A 172 5.61 -19.33 14.50
CA GLU A 172 6.40 -20.57 14.47
C GLU A 172 5.52 -21.79 14.78
N GLY A 173 5.63 -22.85 13.97
CA GLY A 173 4.82 -24.07 14.13
C GLY A 173 3.31 -23.87 13.90
N MET A 174 2.88 -22.76 13.28
CA MET A 174 1.48 -22.60 12.88
C MET A 174 1.16 -23.58 11.74
N GLU A 175 0.11 -24.38 11.94
CA GLU A 175 -0.38 -25.36 10.97
C GLU A 175 -1.80 -25.01 10.49
N VAL A 176 -2.14 -25.41 9.26
CA VAL A 176 -3.47 -25.25 8.65
C VAL A 176 -4.58 -25.76 9.55
N LYS A 177 -4.37 -26.89 10.23
CA LYS A 177 -5.38 -27.49 11.14
C LYS A 177 -5.74 -26.55 12.28
N GLY A 178 -4.76 -25.82 12.82
CA GLY A 178 -4.97 -24.83 13.88
C GLY A 178 -5.74 -23.62 13.37
N LEU A 179 -5.30 -23.04 12.25
CA LEU A 179 -5.97 -21.89 11.62
C LEU A 179 -7.40 -22.24 11.23
N LYS A 180 -7.65 -23.44 10.69
CA LYS A 180 -8.99 -23.91 10.32
C LYS A 180 -9.95 -24.02 11.51
N LYS A 181 -9.45 -24.35 12.71
CA LYS A 181 -10.28 -24.31 13.93
C LYS A 181 -10.67 -22.87 14.25
N LYS A 182 -9.73 -21.93 14.18
CA LYS A 182 -9.96 -20.49 14.39
C LYS A 182 -10.81 -19.84 13.31
N PHE A 183 -10.79 -20.38 12.10
CA PHE A 183 -11.68 -19.99 11.02
C PHE A 183 -13.14 -20.36 11.30
N LYS A 184 -13.37 -21.55 11.86
CA LYS A 184 -14.71 -22.04 12.21
C LYS A 184 -15.27 -21.39 13.48
N ASP A 185 -14.40 -20.96 14.38
CA ASP A 185 -14.76 -20.22 15.58
C ASP A 185 -15.16 -18.78 15.23
N LYS A 186 -16.47 -18.53 15.09
CA LYS A 186 -16.99 -17.20 14.75
C LYS A 186 -16.77 -16.15 15.85
N ALA A 187 -16.52 -16.56 17.09
CA ALA A 187 -16.21 -15.64 18.17
C ALA A 187 -14.74 -15.18 18.10
N PHE A 188 -13.86 -15.99 17.51
CA PHE A 188 -12.48 -15.61 17.30
C PHE A 188 -12.38 -14.58 16.17
N VAL A 189 -12.10 -13.33 16.54
CA VAL A 189 -12.06 -12.16 15.65
C VAL A 189 -13.38 -12.01 14.88
N ALA A 190 -14.44 -11.71 15.62
CA ALA A 190 -15.81 -11.60 15.10
C ALA A 190 -16.01 -10.55 13.99
N SER A 191 -15.07 -9.59 13.87
CA SER A 191 -15.08 -8.58 12.80
C SER A 191 -14.72 -9.13 11.41
N ILE A 192 -14.07 -10.29 11.32
CA ILE A 192 -13.61 -10.85 10.05
C ILE A 192 -14.75 -11.53 9.30
N ASN A 193 -14.96 -11.13 8.06
CA ASN A 193 -15.92 -11.78 7.17
C ASN A 193 -15.36 -13.09 6.60
N ARG A 194 -15.86 -14.21 7.09
CA ARG A 194 -15.37 -15.54 6.70
C ARG A 194 -15.78 -15.96 5.30
N ASP A 195 -16.83 -15.37 4.74
CA ASP A 195 -17.27 -15.67 3.39
C ASP A 195 -16.36 -15.01 2.34
N ILE A 196 -15.75 -13.86 2.67
CA ILE A 196 -14.73 -13.24 1.81
C ILE A 196 -13.47 -14.10 1.74
N ILE A 197 -13.03 -14.67 2.86
CA ILE A 197 -11.89 -15.62 2.87
C ILE A 197 -12.16 -16.81 1.92
N LYS A 198 -13.39 -17.31 1.86
CA LYS A 198 -13.76 -18.42 0.96
C LYS A 198 -13.76 -18.02 -0.52
N GLU A 199 -13.66 -16.74 -0.86
CA GLU A 199 -13.53 -16.32 -2.26
C GLU A 199 -12.24 -16.81 -2.90
N CYS A 200 -11.28 -17.34 -2.13
CA CYS A 200 -10.16 -18.12 -2.66
C CYS A 200 -10.63 -19.27 -3.59
N GLU A 201 -11.82 -19.83 -3.37
CA GLU A 201 -12.42 -20.86 -4.23
C GLU A 201 -12.71 -20.33 -5.65
N LYS A 202 -12.96 -19.02 -5.81
CA LYS A 202 -13.13 -18.38 -7.13
C LYS A 202 -11.82 -18.32 -7.92
N LEU A 203 -10.69 -18.47 -7.24
CA LEU A 203 -9.37 -18.60 -7.85
C LEU A 203 -9.08 -20.03 -8.30
N GLY A 204 -9.91 -21.00 -7.89
CA GLY A 204 -9.68 -22.43 -8.07
C GLY A 204 -8.81 -23.06 -6.98
N LEU A 205 -8.72 -22.42 -5.80
CA LEU A 205 -7.98 -22.93 -4.66
C LEU A 205 -8.92 -23.53 -3.63
N GLU A 206 -8.57 -24.70 -3.10
CA GLU A 206 -9.23 -25.20 -1.89
C GLU A 206 -8.84 -24.35 -0.68
N LEU A 207 -9.76 -24.26 0.29
CA LEU A 207 -9.54 -23.45 1.49
C LEU A 207 -8.30 -23.85 2.30
N ASN A 208 -7.98 -25.16 2.34
CA ASN A 208 -6.78 -25.64 3.04
C ASN A 208 -5.49 -25.18 2.32
N ASP A 209 -5.47 -25.27 0.99
CA ASP A 209 -4.32 -24.84 0.17
C ASP A 209 -4.10 -23.34 0.29
N PHE A 210 -5.18 -22.56 0.32
CA PHE A 210 -5.11 -21.12 0.56
C PHE A 210 -4.57 -20.79 1.96
N PHE A 211 -5.02 -21.52 3.00
CA PHE A 211 -4.49 -21.34 4.36
C PHE A 211 -3.01 -21.68 4.45
N GLU A 212 -2.57 -22.77 3.81
CA GLU A 212 -1.16 -23.13 3.78
C GLU A 212 -0.34 -22.03 3.10
N LEU A 213 -0.78 -21.58 1.92
CA LEU A 213 -0.13 -20.50 1.17
C LEU A 213 -0.04 -19.22 1.99
N ALA A 214 -1.12 -18.80 2.65
CA ALA A 214 -1.15 -17.57 3.44
C ALA A 214 -0.27 -17.66 4.70
N ILE A 215 -0.27 -18.82 5.37
CA ILE A 215 0.60 -19.06 6.52
C ILE A 215 2.07 -18.98 6.11
N GLU A 216 2.47 -19.66 5.04
CA GLU A 216 3.86 -19.67 4.59
C GLU A 216 4.32 -18.30 4.08
N ALA A 217 3.44 -17.55 3.41
CA ALA A 217 3.71 -16.18 2.98
C ALA A 217 3.99 -15.26 4.18
N ILE A 218 3.13 -15.26 5.21
CA ILE A 218 3.31 -14.42 6.39
C ILE A 218 4.51 -14.91 7.24
N LYS A 219 4.74 -16.22 7.34
CA LYS A 219 5.95 -16.77 8.00
C LYS A 219 7.22 -16.21 7.38
N GLY A 220 7.27 -16.06 6.06
CA GLY A 220 8.43 -15.51 5.34
C GLY A 220 8.77 -14.06 5.72
N ILE A 221 7.80 -13.30 6.24
CA ILE A 221 7.98 -11.91 6.67
C ILE A 221 7.76 -11.72 8.19
N ALA A 222 7.69 -12.80 8.97
CA ALA A 222 7.29 -12.73 10.38
C ALA A 222 8.14 -11.77 11.23
N ALA A 223 9.43 -11.60 10.87
CA ALA A 223 10.33 -10.66 11.53
C ALA A 223 9.96 -9.19 11.26
N ASP A 224 9.40 -8.89 10.08
CA ASP A 224 9.02 -7.53 9.67
C ASP A 224 7.68 -7.09 10.29
N VAL A 225 6.83 -8.06 10.68
CA VAL A 225 5.47 -7.83 11.18
C VAL A 225 5.28 -8.23 12.66
N ASP A 226 6.38 -8.32 13.41
CA ASP A 226 6.41 -8.63 14.85
C ASP A 226 5.77 -9.98 15.25
N LEU A 227 5.85 -10.99 14.38
CA LEU A 227 5.29 -12.32 14.62
C LEU A 227 6.35 -13.40 14.92
N VAL A 228 7.57 -13.00 15.25
CA VAL A 228 8.64 -13.87 15.74
C VAL A 228 8.49 -14.12 17.25
N LYS A 229 9.04 -15.24 17.74
CA LYS A 229 9.12 -15.47 19.18
C LYS A 229 9.89 -14.34 19.84
N ILE A 230 9.28 -13.70 20.82
CA ILE A 230 10.01 -12.86 21.76
C ILE A 230 10.77 -13.84 22.66
N GLU A 231 12.08 -13.98 22.46
CA GLU A 231 12.91 -14.65 23.45
C GLU A 231 12.84 -13.80 24.73
N GLU A 232 12.10 -14.26 25.73
CA GLU A 232 12.17 -13.70 27.07
C GLU A 232 13.61 -13.92 27.57
N GLY A 233 14.43 -12.88 27.41
CA GLY A 233 15.73 -12.80 28.03
C GLY A 233 15.54 -12.99 29.53
N LYS A 234 16.17 -14.05 30.05
CA LYS A 234 16.45 -14.26 31.47
C LYS A 234 16.90 -12.92 32.08
N ASN A 235 16.04 -12.33 32.92
CA ASN A 235 16.48 -11.40 33.96
C ASN A 235 16.72 -12.20 35.24
#